data_AF-A0AAD7UWL6-F1
#
_entry.id   AF-A0AAD7UWL6-F1
#
_cell.length_a   1.000
_cell.length_b   1.000
_cell.length_c   1.000
_cell.angle_alpha   90.00
_cell.angle_beta   90.00
_cell.angle_gamma   90.00
#
_symmetry.space_group_name_H-M   'P 1'
#
loop_
_entity.id
_entity.type
_entity.pdbx_description
1 polymer ?
#
loop_
_entity_poly.entity_id
_entity_poly.type
_entity_poly.pdbx_seq_one_letter_code
_entity_poly.pdbx_strand_id
1 'polypeptide(L)'
;MHPSPLHHSPGLMSPTADRERRESLPSIQHLTAAEPSLQPQPPQQQQVVHDPSTRRHSIHTTKITLANDDINQRRSSMTPYSRTPELRASHKLAERRRRKEMKELFDDLLNVLPIDKGAKTSKWEILSKAVDYIGDLRQREAMFAREKDLLLKEKAAFQNRRDYP
;
A
#
# COMPACT_ATOMS: atom_id res chain seq x y z
N MET A 1 -49.14 9.91 48.17
CA MET A 1 -49.37 10.61 46.88
C MET A 1 -48.54 9.89 45.83
N HIS A 2 -49.20 9.37 44.81
CA HIS A 2 -48.63 8.52 43.77
C HIS A 2 -47.67 9.28 42.85
N PRO A 3 -46.58 8.66 42.37
CA PRO A 3 -45.93 9.09 41.13
C PRO A 3 -46.79 8.66 39.93
N SER A 4 -47.06 9.58 39.00
CA SER A 4 -47.65 9.23 37.71
C SER A 4 -46.55 8.87 36.67
N PRO A 5 -46.82 7.92 35.76
CA PRO A 5 -45.84 7.32 34.86
C PRO A 5 -46.04 7.74 33.38
N LEU A 6 -45.17 7.19 32.50
CA LEU A 6 -45.28 7.05 31.04
C LEU A 6 -44.72 8.18 30.16
N HIS A 7 -43.51 7.97 29.62
CA HIS A 7 -43.39 7.66 28.19
C HIS A 7 -42.10 6.84 27.94
N HIS A 8 -42.28 5.56 27.58
CA HIS A 8 -41.24 4.73 26.99
C HIS A 8 -41.16 5.08 25.49
N SER A 9 -39.96 5.34 24.98
CA SER A 9 -39.67 5.30 23.54
C SER A 9 -38.63 4.19 23.29
N PRO A 10 -38.98 3.15 22.51
CA PRO A 10 -38.03 2.13 22.09
C PRO A 10 -37.30 2.64 20.84
N GLY A 11 -36.08 3.14 21.02
CA GLY A 11 -35.18 3.47 19.92
C GLY A 11 -34.42 2.22 19.47
N LEU A 12 -34.92 1.60 18.40
CA LEU A 12 -34.38 0.41 17.73
C LEU A 12 -32.88 0.54 17.43
N MET A 13 -32.09 -0.36 18.02
CA MET A 13 -30.78 -0.72 17.53
C MET A 13 -30.95 -1.57 16.27
N SER A 14 -30.57 -1.02 15.11
CA SER A 14 -30.27 -1.82 13.91
C SER A 14 -28.77 -1.82 13.66
N PRO A 15 -28.10 -2.97 13.76
CA PRO A 15 -26.88 -3.23 13.01
C PRO A 15 -27.22 -4.22 11.89
N THR A 16 -27.76 -3.73 10.77
CA THR A 16 -27.77 -4.48 9.52
C THR A 16 -26.65 -3.97 8.63
N ALA A 17 -25.50 -4.61 8.75
CA ALA A 17 -24.58 -4.79 7.65
C ALA A 17 -23.79 -6.04 7.99
N ASP A 18 -24.29 -7.17 7.51
CA ASP A 18 -23.54 -8.40 7.33
C ASP A 18 -22.25 -8.04 6.60
N ARG A 19 -21.22 -7.80 7.41
CA ARG A 19 -19.84 -7.67 6.99
C ARG A 19 -19.47 -9.03 6.46
N GLU A 20 -19.52 -9.14 5.13
CA GLU A 20 -18.99 -10.24 4.35
C GLU A 20 -17.85 -10.89 5.11
N ARG A 21 -18.18 -12.09 5.59
CA ARG A 21 -17.28 -13.14 6.01
C ARG A 21 -16.12 -13.16 5.01
N ARG A 22 -15.04 -12.45 5.33
CA ARG A 22 -13.80 -12.53 4.56
C ARG A 22 -13.34 -13.97 4.66
N GLU A 23 -13.69 -14.74 3.65
CA GLU A 23 -13.09 -16.01 3.28
C GLU A 23 -11.59 -15.90 3.56
N SER A 24 -11.11 -16.70 4.50
CA SER A 24 -9.70 -16.81 4.83
C SER A 24 -8.96 -17.25 3.58
N LEU A 25 -8.15 -16.35 3.01
CA LEU A 25 -7.24 -16.68 1.91
C LEU A 25 -6.30 -17.82 2.38
N PRO A 26 -6.06 -18.85 1.56
CA PRO A 26 -5.16 -19.93 1.93
C PRO A 26 -3.73 -19.39 2.10
N SER A 27 -3.03 -19.93 3.09
CA SER A 27 -1.61 -19.63 3.33
C SER A 27 -0.78 -20.18 2.17
N ILE A 28 -0.10 -19.31 1.43
CA ILE A 28 0.85 -19.73 0.38
C ILE A 28 2.12 -20.21 1.07
N GLN A 29 2.16 -21.47 1.49
CA GLN A 29 3.37 -22.13 2.00
C GLN A 29 4.07 -23.03 0.96
N HIS A 30 3.60 -23.05 -0.29
CA HIS A 30 4.09 -24.03 -1.27
C HIS A 30 4.30 -23.41 -2.65
N LEU A 31 5.33 -22.59 -2.81
CA LEU A 31 5.90 -22.25 -4.11
C LEU A 31 7.41 -22.47 -4.06
N THR A 32 7.82 -23.72 -3.93
CA THR A 32 9.16 -24.15 -4.33
C THR A 32 9.01 -25.61 -4.79
N ALA A 33 8.86 -25.80 -6.09
CA ALA A 33 8.82 -27.10 -6.72
C ALA A 33 9.94 -27.16 -7.78
N ALA A 34 11.02 -27.86 -7.44
CA ALA A 34 11.92 -28.51 -8.39
C ALA A 34 12.73 -29.61 -7.66
N GLU A 35 12.38 -30.85 -8.02
CA GLU A 35 13.22 -32.07 -8.06
C GLU A 35 13.57 -32.87 -6.77
N PRO A 36 13.79 -34.22 -6.90
CA PRO A 36 13.22 -35.21 -6.00
C PRO A 36 14.23 -36.16 -5.31
N SER A 37 13.68 -36.97 -4.40
CA SER A 37 14.16 -38.31 -3.98
C SER A 37 15.30 -38.39 -2.95
N LEU A 38 14.96 -38.82 -1.73
CA LEU A 38 15.37 -40.11 -1.12
C LEU A 38 15.17 -40.05 0.41
N GLN A 39 14.38 -40.99 0.93
CA GLN A 39 14.24 -41.31 2.35
C GLN A 39 15.26 -42.41 2.71
N PRO A 40 15.69 -42.53 3.99
CA PRO A 40 15.03 -43.51 4.86
C PRO A 40 14.92 -43.10 6.36
N GLN A 41 13.91 -43.67 7.05
CA GLN A 41 13.68 -43.59 8.51
C GLN A 41 14.68 -44.43 9.34
N PRO A 42 14.70 -44.33 10.69
CA PRO A 42 13.93 -45.28 11.55
C PRO A 42 13.43 -44.65 12.90
N PRO A 43 13.03 -45.38 13.98
CA PRO A 43 11.62 -45.64 14.33
C PRO A 43 11.17 -45.22 15.76
N GLN A 44 9.84 -45.05 15.95
CA GLN A 44 9.00 -45.34 17.15
C GLN A 44 9.35 -44.66 18.51
N GLN A 45 8.45 -44.09 19.33
CA GLN A 45 7.16 -44.58 19.85
C GLN A 45 6.51 -43.47 20.72
N GLN A 46 5.17 -43.37 20.70
CA GLN A 46 4.23 -43.12 21.82
C GLN A 46 3.07 -42.18 21.50
N GLN A 47 1.89 -42.80 21.52
CA GLN A 47 0.57 -42.20 21.48
C GLN A 47 0.35 -41.30 22.70
N VAL A 48 -0.14 -40.08 22.48
CA VAL A 48 -0.88 -39.34 23.51
C VAL A 48 -2.14 -38.74 22.88
N VAL A 49 -3.23 -39.41 23.22
CA VAL A 49 -4.65 -39.05 23.23
C VAL A 49 -4.99 -37.59 22.87
N HIS A 50 -5.87 -37.42 21.87
CA HIS A 50 -6.60 -36.19 21.61
C HIS A 50 -7.79 -36.06 22.58
N ASP A 51 -7.87 -34.97 23.34
CA ASP A 51 -9.08 -34.54 24.07
C ASP A 51 -9.56 -33.19 23.50
N PRO A 52 -10.78 -33.08 22.95
CA PRO A 52 -11.31 -31.84 22.41
C PRO A 52 -12.23 -31.15 23.43
N SER A 53 -11.70 -30.58 24.52
CA SER A 53 -12.52 -29.68 25.35
C SER A 53 -11.70 -28.81 26.30
N THR A 54 -11.31 -27.61 25.88
CA THR A 54 -11.28 -26.41 26.76
C THR A 54 -10.95 -25.15 25.96
N ARG A 55 -11.92 -24.63 25.20
CA ARG A 55 -11.90 -23.22 24.78
C ARG A 55 -12.31 -22.34 25.96
N ARG A 56 -11.43 -22.18 26.95
CA ARG A 56 -11.60 -21.20 28.02
C ARG A 56 -11.25 -19.81 27.48
N HIS A 57 -12.28 -19.03 27.16
CA HIS A 57 -12.16 -17.59 26.98
C HIS A 57 -11.92 -16.93 28.35
N SER A 58 -10.66 -16.83 28.77
CA SER A 58 -10.30 -16.00 29.93
C SER A 58 -10.02 -14.59 29.45
N ILE A 59 -10.99 -13.69 29.66
CA ILE A 59 -10.77 -12.24 29.56
C ILE A 59 -10.16 -11.81 30.89
N HIS A 60 -8.83 -11.82 30.96
CA HIS A 60 -8.12 -11.16 32.05
C HIS A 60 -7.99 -9.67 31.73
N THR A 61 -8.87 -8.85 32.33
CA THR A 61 -8.62 -7.43 32.52
C THR A 61 -7.71 -7.29 33.74
N THR A 62 -6.40 -7.20 33.53
CA THR A 62 -5.48 -6.81 34.61
C THR A 62 -4.55 -5.71 34.13
N LYS A 63 -4.46 -4.68 34.96
CA LYS A 63 -3.63 -3.50 34.82
C LYS A 63 -2.17 -3.94 34.69
N ILE A 64 -1.56 -3.81 33.51
CA ILE A 64 -0.13 -4.04 33.28
C ILE A 64 0.44 -2.77 32.65
N THR A 65 1.01 -1.90 33.49
CA THR A 65 1.71 -0.69 33.00
C THR A 65 3.19 -0.67 33.41
N LEU A 66 3.73 -1.70 34.08
CA LEU A 66 5.11 -1.63 34.62
C LEU A 66 5.96 -2.90 34.45
N ALA A 67 5.52 -3.91 33.69
CA ALA A 67 6.26 -5.18 33.57
C ALA A 67 6.64 -5.61 32.13
N ASN A 68 6.35 -4.77 31.12
CA ASN A 68 6.58 -5.13 29.71
C ASN A 68 7.97 -4.74 29.15
N ASP A 69 8.77 -3.97 29.91
CA ASP A 69 10.12 -3.59 29.48
C ASP A 69 11.12 -4.75 29.59
N ASP A 70 10.97 -5.63 30.58
CA ASP A 70 11.94 -6.69 30.88
C ASP A 70 11.81 -7.89 29.90
N ILE A 71 10.59 -8.22 29.47
CA ILE A 71 10.34 -9.36 28.55
C ILE A 71 10.80 -9.04 27.11
N ASN A 72 10.73 -7.77 26.69
CA ASN A 72 11.25 -7.34 25.38
C ASN A 72 12.78 -7.25 25.33
N GLN A 73 13.43 -7.10 26.50
CA GLN A 73 14.89 -7.01 26.60
C GLN A 73 15.57 -8.38 26.36
N ARG A 74 14.95 -9.48 26.80
CA ARG A 74 15.54 -10.83 26.71
C ARG A 74 15.40 -11.52 25.35
N ARG A 75 14.47 -11.08 24.49
CA ARG A 75 14.35 -11.59 23.10
C ARG A 75 15.09 -10.74 22.07
N SER A 76 15.81 -9.69 22.51
CA SER A 76 16.47 -8.70 21.65
C SER A 76 17.97 -8.96 21.41
N SER A 77 18.54 -10.06 21.89
CA SER A 77 19.99 -10.31 21.89
C SER A 77 20.61 -10.68 20.55
N MET A 78 19.86 -10.71 19.43
CA MET A 78 20.39 -11.18 18.13
C MET A 78 20.63 -10.09 17.06
N THR A 79 20.40 -8.79 17.31
CA THR A 79 20.85 -7.73 16.37
C THR A 79 21.35 -6.45 17.11
N PRO A 80 22.68 -6.22 17.19
CA PRO A 80 23.24 -5.19 18.09
C PRO A 80 23.05 -3.73 17.66
N TYR A 81 22.76 -3.44 16.38
CA TYR A 81 22.81 -2.06 15.88
C TYR A 81 21.44 -1.34 15.86
N SER A 82 20.34 -2.01 16.21
CA SER A 82 19.01 -1.59 15.79
C SER A 82 18.15 -0.83 16.82
N ARG A 83 18.62 -0.58 18.05
CA ARG A 83 17.66 -0.26 19.14
C ARG A 83 18.01 0.84 20.15
N THR A 84 18.90 1.79 19.85
CA THR A 84 18.94 3.00 20.70
C THR A 84 17.68 3.85 20.47
N PRO A 85 17.06 4.43 21.52
CA PRO A 85 15.90 5.33 21.40
C PRO A 85 16.11 6.45 20.37
N GLU A 86 17.33 6.96 20.30
CA GLU A 86 17.77 8.04 19.42
C GLU A 86 17.78 7.58 17.94
N LEU A 87 18.27 6.37 17.66
CA LEU A 87 18.26 5.80 16.30
C LEU A 87 16.82 5.63 15.79
N ARG A 88 15.90 5.20 16.66
CA ARG A 88 14.47 5.08 16.31
C ARG A 88 13.85 6.44 16.00
N ALA A 89 14.18 7.48 16.77
CA ALA A 89 13.68 8.83 16.55
C ALA A 89 14.21 9.41 15.22
N SER A 90 15.52 9.31 14.98
CA SER A 90 16.16 9.72 13.73
C SER A 90 15.56 9.00 12.52
N HIS A 91 15.41 7.67 12.60
CA HIS A 91 14.79 6.87 11.54
C HIS A 91 13.35 7.32 11.25
N LYS A 92 12.54 7.56 12.29
CA LYS A 92 11.15 8.03 12.15
C LYS A 92 11.10 9.41 11.48
N LEU A 93 12.02 10.30 11.82
CA LEU A 93 12.09 11.64 11.23
C LEU A 93 12.51 11.58 9.75
N ALA A 94 13.50 10.75 9.43
CA ALA A 94 13.96 10.53 8.05
C ALA A 94 12.84 9.99 7.15
N GLU A 95 12.11 8.97 7.60
CA GLU A 95 11.00 8.41 6.83
C GLU A 95 9.83 9.40 6.68
N ARG A 96 9.55 10.22 7.71
CA ARG A 96 8.55 11.29 7.59
C ARG A 96 8.95 12.30 6.51
N ARG A 97 10.23 12.69 6.46
CA ARG A 97 10.76 13.58 5.42
C ARG A 97 10.61 12.94 4.04
N ARG A 98 11.04 11.69 3.87
CA ARG A 98 10.91 10.94 2.61
C ARG A 98 9.45 10.87 2.13
N ARG A 99 8.49 10.63 3.03
CA ARG A 99 7.06 10.64 2.68
C ARG A 99 6.54 12.02 2.29
N LYS A 100 7.04 13.10 2.92
CA LYS A 100 6.69 14.47 2.56
C LYS A 100 7.19 14.81 1.16
N GLU A 101 8.47 14.55 0.87
CA GLU A 101 9.06 14.75 -0.46
C GLU A 101 8.32 13.92 -1.52
N MET A 102 8.02 12.64 -1.22
CA MET A 102 7.21 11.82 -2.12
C MET A 102 5.81 12.40 -2.37
N LYS A 103 5.16 12.97 -1.35
CA LYS A 103 3.85 13.62 -1.53
C LYS A 103 3.98 14.84 -2.46
N GLU A 104 4.96 15.70 -2.24
CA GLU A 104 5.21 16.89 -3.05
C GLU A 104 5.42 16.52 -4.53
N LEU A 105 6.20 15.47 -4.80
CA LEU A 105 6.37 14.95 -6.18
C LEU A 105 5.06 14.48 -6.82
N PHE A 106 4.17 13.83 -6.06
CA PHE A 106 2.87 13.42 -6.57
C PHE A 106 1.93 14.62 -6.82
N ASP A 107 1.98 15.64 -5.96
CA ASP A 107 1.21 16.87 -6.11
C ASP A 107 1.68 17.64 -7.36
N ASP A 108 2.99 17.75 -7.59
CA ASP A 108 3.58 18.38 -8.78
C ASP A 108 3.25 17.59 -10.06
N LEU A 109 3.36 16.27 -10.02
CA LEU A 109 2.99 15.42 -11.15
C LEU A 109 1.51 15.60 -11.49
N LEU A 110 0.61 15.58 -10.50
CA LEU A 110 -0.82 15.81 -10.71
C LEU A 110 -1.09 17.17 -11.36
N ASN A 111 -0.29 18.20 -11.03
CA ASN A 111 -0.47 19.53 -11.57
C ASN A 111 -0.17 19.67 -13.07
N VAL A 112 0.74 18.85 -13.60
CA VAL A 112 1.14 18.87 -15.01
C VAL A 112 0.35 17.90 -15.89
N LEU A 113 -0.33 16.92 -15.29
CA LEU A 113 -1.14 15.97 -16.05
C LEU A 113 -2.45 16.62 -16.54
N PRO A 114 -2.92 16.27 -17.75
CA PRO A 114 -4.24 16.67 -18.25
C PRO A 114 -5.34 15.82 -17.58
N ILE A 115 -5.57 16.05 -16.28
CA ILE A 115 -6.58 15.36 -15.48
C ILE A 115 -7.41 16.35 -14.68
N ASP A 116 -8.69 16.04 -14.48
CA ASP A 116 -9.56 16.83 -13.63
C ASP A 116 -9.07 16.81 -12.18
N LYS A 117 -8.76 17.99 -11.64
CA LYS A 117 -8.15 18.20 -10.32
C LYS A 117 -9.16 18.04 -9.18
N GLY A 118 -9.91 16.94 -9.17
CA GLY A 118 -10.78 16.57 -8.07
C GLY A 118 -9.98 16.05 -6.86
N ALA A 119 -10.48 16.27 -5.64
CA ALA A 119 -9.81 15.90 -4.39
C ALA A 119 -9.69 14.37 -4.13
N LYS A 120 -9.85 13.52 -5.15
CA LYS A 120 -9.94 12.05 -5.05
C LYS A 120 -9.08 11.28 -6.06
N THR A 121 -8.13 11.91 -6.74
CA THR A 121 -7.27 11.18 -7.68
C THR A 121 -6.31 10.25 -6.93
N SER A 122 -6.34 8.96 -7.24
CA SER A 122 -5.50 7.95 -6.61
C SER A 122 -4.07 7.94 -7.16
N LYS A 123 -3.11 7.42 -6.38
CA LYS A 123 -1.72 7.27 -6.85
C LYS A 123 -1.60 6.42 -8.12
N TRP A 124 -2.41 5.36 -8.22
CA TRP A 124 -2.43 4.51 -9.40
C TRP A 124 -2.90 5.30 -10.62
N GLU A 125 -3.99 6.08 -10.50
CA GLU A 125 -4.46 6.94 -11.59
C GLU A 125 -3.41 7.97 -12.02
N ILE A 126 -2.73 8.62 -11.06
CA ILE A 126 -1.65 9.57 -11.37
C ILE A 126 -0.53 8.89 -12.16
N LEU A 127 -0.10 7.69 -11.76
CA LEU A 127 0.96 6.96 -12.44
C LEU A 127 0.52 6.49 -13.84
N SER A 128 -0.65 5.88 -13.97
CA SER A 128 -1.17 5.42 -15.27
C SER A 128 -1.33 6.58 -16.24
N LYS A 129 -1.94 7.69 -15.80
CA LYS A 129 -2.10 8.89 -16.64
C LYS A 129 -0.77 9.54 -17.01
N ALA A 130 0.24 9.47 -16.15
CA ALA A 130 1.57 9.97 -16.49
C ALA A 130 2.23 9.14 -17.60
N VAL A 131 2.11 7.82 -17.55
CA VAL A 131 2.65 6.94 -18.60
C VAL A 131 1.96 7.25 -19.94
N ASP A 132 0.64 7.35 -19.96
CA ASP A 132 -0.14 7.68 -21.15
C ASP A 132 0.26 9.06 -21.70
N TYR A 133 0.33 10.08 -20.83
CA TYR A 133 0.64 11.45 -21.24
C TYR A 133 2.05 11.60 -21.81
N ILE A 134 3.04 10.87 -21.28
CA ILE A 134 4.39 10.83 -21.85
C ILE A 134 4.37 10.19 -23.26
N GLY A 135 3.56 9.15 -23.46
CA GLY A 135 3.33 8.56 -24.78
C GLY A 135 2.78 9.58 -25.77
N ASP A 136 1.72 10.30 -25.38
CA ASP A 136 1.09 11.34 -26.20
C ASP A 136 2.04 12.50 -26.51
N LEU A 137 2.86 12.93 -25.55
CA LEU A 137 3.88 13.97 -25.74
C LEU A 137 4.89 13.56 -26.82
N ARG A 138 5.39 12.32 -26.77
CA ARG A 138 6.33 11.79 -27.78
C ARG A 138 5.70 11.72 -29.17
N GLN A 139 4.44 11.31 -29.25
CA GLN A 139 3.73 11.27 -30.53
C GLN A 139 3.55 12.68 -31.11
N ARG A 140 3.15 13.66 -30.29
CA ARG A 140 3.01 15.06 -30.71
C ARG A 140 4.35 15.66 -31.15
N GLU A 141 5.43 15.39 -30.41
CA GLU A 141 6.78 15.82 -30.80
C GLU A 141 7.18 15.27 -32.18
N ALA A 142 6.93 13.99 -32.44
CA ALA A 142 7.20 13.37 -33.75
C ALA A 142 6.31 13.92 -34.88
N MET A 143 5.08 14.35 -34.58
CA MET A 143 4.23 15.04 -35.57
C MET A 143 4.78 16.43 -35.88
N PHE A 144 5.10 17.23 -34.86
CA PHE A 144 5.64 18.58 -35.05
C PHE A 144 7.00 18.58 -35.73
N ALA A 145 7.86 17.59 -35.46
CA ALA A 145 9.14 17.43 -36.17
C ALA A 145 8.91 17.21 -37.68
N ARG A 146 7.97 16.35 -38.05
CA ARG A 146 7.62 16.10 -39.45
C ARG A 146 7.03 17.34 -40.12
N GLU A 147 6.13 18.04 -39.45
CA GLU A 147 5.54 19.29 -39.95
C GLU A 147 6.61 20.36 -40.16
N LYS A 148 7.52 20.54 -39.19
CA LYS A 148 8.66 21.44 -39.30
C LYS A 148 9.52 21.12 -40.53
N ASP A 149 9.81 19.85 -40.78
CA ASP A 149 10.60 19.43 -41.94
C ASP A 149 9.90 19.74 -43.26
N LEU A 150 8.58 19.55 -43.32
CA LEU A 150 7.77 19.90 -44.49
C LEU A 150 7.80 21.42 -44.73
N LEU A 151 7.57 22.21 -43.69
CA LEU A 151 7.62 23.67 -43.77
C LEU A 151 9.01 24.19 -44.17
N LEU A 152 10.09 23.56 -43.70
CA LEU A 152 11.44 23.90 -44.11
C LEU A 152 11.69 23.60 -45.60
N LYS A 153 11.20 22.46 -46.11
CA LYS A 153 11.27 22.12 -47.53
C LYS A 153 10.48 23.10 -48.39
N GLU A 154 9.27 23.44 -47.96
CA GLU A 154 8.42 24.42 -48.64
C GLU A 154 9.08 25.81 -48.65
N LYS A 155 9.61 26.25 -47.51
CA LYS A 155 10.37 27.50 -47.40
C LYS A 155 11.56 27.52 -48.35
N ALA A 156 12.34 26.43 -48.43
CA ALA A 156 13.47 26.32 -49.34
C ALA A 156 13.02 26.38 -50.81
N ALA A 157 11.90 25.72 -51.16
CA ALA A 157 11.34 25.79 -52.50
C ALA A 157 10.91 27.21 -52.88
N PHE A 158 10.34 27.98 -51.95
CA PHE A 158 10.00 29.39 -52.19
C PHE A 158 11.21 30.30 -52.31
N GLN A 159 12.28 30.06 -51.54
CA GLN A 159 13.53 30.81 -51.66
C GLN A 159 14.15 30.60 -53.04
N ASN A 160 14.31 29.33 -53.46
CA ASN A 160 14.84 29.00 -54.79
C ASN A 160 14.00 29.59 -55.95
N ARG A 161 12.67 29.76 -55.78
CA ARG A 161 11.82 30.43 -56.78
C ARG A 161 11.97 31.94 -56.80
N ARG A 162 12.32 32.58 -55.67
CA ARG A 162 12.56 34.03 -55.59
C ARG A 162 13.94 34.43 -56.12
N ASP A 163 14.89 33.50 -56.11
CA ASP A 163 16.26 33.70 -56.60
C ASP A 163 16.39 33.49 -58.13
N TYR A 164 15.27 33.35 -58.86
CA TYR A 164 15.25 33.29 -60.32
C TYR A 164 14.84 34.66 -60.91
N PRO A 165 15.70 35.32 -61.71
CA PRO A 165 15.43 36.63 -62.31
C PRO A 165 14.34 36.62 -63.37
#